data_AF-C3ZPI7-F1
#
_entry.id   AF-C3ZPI7-F1
#
_cell.length_a   1.000
_cell.length_b   1.000
_cell.length_c   1.000
_cell.angle_alpha   90.00
_cell.angle_beta   90.00
_cell.angle_gamma   90.00
#
_symmetry.space_group_name_H-M   'P 1'
#
loop_
_entity.id
_entity.type
_entity.pdbx_description
1 polymer ?
#
loop_
_entity_poly.entity_id
_entity_poly.type
_entity_poly.pdbx_seq_one_letter_code
_entity_poly.pdbx_strand_id
1 'polypeptide(L)' 'GVYSGGGYTAALGKTLNASLQTLAHLRSNNWLDNRTRAVFMETVLYNPHANLFAVV' A
#
# COMPACT_ATOMS: atom_id res chain seq x y z
N GLY A 1 9.84 -5.24 16.73
CA GLY A 1 9.90 -3.79 16.98
C GLY A 1 8.51 -3.21 16.84
N VAL A 2 8.20 -2.12 17.53
CA VAL A 2 6.95 -1.38 17.36
C VAL A 2 7.23 -0.20 16.44
N TYR A 3 6.40 0.01 15.42
CA TYR A 3 6.52 1.13 14.49
C TYR A 3 5.45 2.17 14.80
N SER A 4 5.84 3.43 14.95
CA SER A 4 4.92 4.56 15.11
C SER A 4 4.42 5.05 13.75
N GLY A 5 3.36 5.87 13.75
CA GLY A 5 2.91 6.57 12.54
C GLY A 5 4.00 7.50 12.00
N GLY A 6 4.24 7.46 10.68
CA GLY A 6 5.24 8.26 9.98
C GLY A 6 5.75 7.58 8.70
N GLY A 7 6.86 8.06 8.17
CA GLY A 7 7.49 7.51 6.96
C GLY A 7 6.92 8.07 5.66
N TYR A 8 7.05 7.31 4.58
CA TYR A 8 6.59 7.68 3.23
C TYR A 8 5.39 6.81 2.85
N THR A 9 4.41 7.41 2.18
CA THR A 9 3.22 6.71 1.70
C THR A 9 3.07 6.88 0.19
N ALA A 10 2.48 5.88 -0.46
CA ALA A 10 2.14 5.93 -1.88
C ALA A 10 0.77 5.26 -2.10
N ALA A 11 -0.15 5.98 -2.74
CA ALA A 11 -1.49 5.46 -3.02
C ALA A 11 -1.48 4.63 -4.31
N LEU A 12 -2.01 3.40 -4.23
CA LEU A 12 -2.26 2.57 -5.40
C LEU A 12 -3.52 3.07 -6.15
N GLY A 13 -3.54 2.86 -7.46
CA GLY A 13 -4.67 3.24 -8.30
C GLY A 13 -5.88 2.31 -8.12
N LYS A 14 -7.08 2.79 -8.46
CA LYS A 14 -8.31 1.98 -8.39
C LYS A 14 -8.36 0.82 -9.41
N THR A 15 -7.53 0.89 -10.45
CA THR A 15 -7.44 -0.16 -11.47
C THR A 15 -6.09 -0.86 -11.37
N LEU A 16 -6.04 -2.10 -11.85
CA LEU A 16 -4.81 -2.88 -11.92
C LEU A 16 -3.72 -2.11 -12.69
N ASN A 17 -4.05 -1.56 -13.86
CA ASN A 17 -3.08 -0.85 -14.68
C ASN A 17 -2.51 0.40 -13.97
N ALA A 18 -3.37 1.21 -13.34
CA ALA A 18 -2.90 2.38 -12.59
C ALA A 18 -2.03 1.99 -11.39
N SER A 19 -2.39 0.90 -10.69
CA SER A 19 -1.56 0.36 -9.61
C SER A 19 -0.20 -0.14 -10.11
N LEU A 20 -0.17 -0.84 -11.24
CA LEU A 20 1.07 -1.31 -11.85
C LEU A 20 1.97 -0.15 -12.29
N GLN A 21 1.39 0.93 -12.80
CA GLN A 21 2.15 2.15 -13.14
C GLN A 21 2.76 2.80 -11.89
N THR A 22 1.99 2.94 -10.80
CA THR A 22 2.52 3.44 -9.52
C THR A 22 3.65 2.53 -9.01
N LEU A 23 3.47 1.21 -9.03
CA LEU A 23 4.50 0.26 -8.58
C LEU A 23 5.77 0.33 -9.44
N ALA A 24 5.62 0.47 -10.76
CA ALA A 24 6.76 0.64 -11.66
C ALA A 24 7.54 1.93 -11.34
N HIS A 25 6.84 3.03 -11.07
CA HIS A 25 7.46 4.29 -10.66
C HIS A 25 8.18 4.19 -9.30
N LEU A 26 7.57 3.55 -8.30
CA LEU A 26 8.22 3.35 -7.00
C LEU A 26 9.48 2.49 -7.14
N ARG A 27 9.41 1.44 -7.95
CA ARG A 27 10.56 0.57 -8.24
C ARG A 27 11.67 1.32 -8.97
N SER A 28 11.37 2.12 -9.99
CA SER A 28 12.39 2.87 -10.74
C SER A 28 13.11 3.91 -9.89
N ASN A 29 12.48 4.38 -8.81
CA ASN A 29 13.05 5.35 -7.88
C ASN A 29 13.72 4.72 -6.65
N ASN A 30 13.90 3.39 -6.62
CA ASN A 30 14.45 2.66 -5.48
C ASN A 30 13.73 3.02 -4.16
N TRP A 31 12.39 3.10 -4.20
CA TRP A 31 11.58 3.45 -3.02
C TRP A 31 11.77 2.44 -1.88
N LEU A 32 12.14 1.19 -2.21
CA LEU A 32 12.67 0.21 -1.27
C LEU A 32 14.19 0.11 -1.45
N ASP A 33 14.91 0.45 -0.39
CA ASP A 33 16.37 0.46 -0.34
C ASP A 33 16.90 -0.26 0.91
N ASN A 34 18.23 -0.25 1.09
CA ASN A 34 18.88 -0.87 2.25
C ASN A 34 18.60 -0.18 3.60
N ARG A 35 17.99 1.02 3.61
CA ARG A 35 17.57 1.72 4.82
C ARG A 35 16.12 1.43 5.19
N THR A 36 15.36 0.84 4.27
CA THR A 36 13.96 0.49 4.49
C THR A 36 13.87 -0.65 5.50
N ARG A 37 13.17 -0.41 6.62
CA ARG A 37 13.06 -1.38 7.72
C ARG A 37 11.75 -2.16 7.72
N ALA A 38 10.67 -1.55 7.27
CA ALA A 38 9.35 -2.16 7.18
C ALA A 38 8.52 -1.46 6.09
N VAL A 39 7.60 -2.22 5.51
CA VAL A 39 6.62 -1.75 4.53
C VAL A 39 5.26 -2.22 5.00
N PHE A 40 4.29 -1.32 5.01
CA PHE A 40 2.91 -1.62 5.36
C PHE A 40 2.02 -1.34 4.16
N MET A 41 0.96 -2.13 4.03
CA MET A 41 -0.10 -1.93 3.07
C MET A 41 -1.41 -1.93 3.85
N GLU A 42 -2.22 -0.90 3.68
CA GLU A 42 -3.52 -0.77 4.32
C GLU A 42 -4.60 -0.85 3.26
N THR A 43 -5.55 -1.77 3.44
CA THR A 43 -6.66 -1.99 2.53
C THR A 43 -7.97 -2.18 3.29
N VAL A 44 -9.07 -1.76 2.67
CA VAL A 44 -10.41 -1.98 3.19
C VAL A 44 -11.26 -2.63 2.10
N LEU A 45 -11.82 -3.79 2.40
CA LEU A 45 -12.76 -4.50 1.54
C LEU A 45 -14.15 -4.43 2.14
N TYR A 46 -15.16 -4.22 1.30
CA TYR A 46 -16.56 -4.17 1.71
C TYR A 46 -17.36 -5.29 1.06
N ASN A 47 -18.10 -6.04 1.87
CA ASN A 47 -19.06 -7.05 1.43
C ASN A 47 -20.50 -6.52 1.58
N PRO A 48 -21.19 -6.17 0.48
CA PRO A 48 -22.54 -5.65 0.53
C PRO A 48 -23.59 -6.68 0.94
N HIS A 49 -23.34 -7.98 0.74
CA HIS A 49 -24.31 -9.02 1.07
C HIS A 49 -24.45 -9.23 2.58
N ALA A 50 -23.34 -9.08 3.32
CA ALA A 50 -23.32 -9.20 4.77
C ALA A 50 -23.31 -7.84 5.49
N ASN A 51 -23.15 -6.74 4.73
CA ASN A 51 -22.91 -5.39 5.26
C ASN A 51 -21.70 -5.34 6.22
N LEU A 52 -20.57 -5.92 5.79
CA LEU A 52 -19.35 -6.03 6.60
C LEU A 52 -18.15 -5.41 5.91
N PHE A 53 -17.24 -4.85 6.71
CA PHE A 53 -15.93 -4.35 6.28
C PHE A 53 -14.82 -5.26 6.80
N ALA A 54 -13.86 -5.57 5.94
CA ALA A 54 -12.60 -6.20 6.30
C ALA A 54 -11.46 -5.20 6.13
N VAL A 55 -10.61 -5.06 7.14
CA VAL A 55 -9.43 -4.19 7.13
C VAL A 55 -8.20 -5.08 7.22
N VAL A 56 -7.26 -4.89 6.30
CA VAL A 56 -6.01 -5.66 6.19
C VAL A 56 -4.83 -4.73 6.01
#